data_AF-F2Q949-F1
#
_entry.id   AF-F2Q949-F1
#
_cell.length_a   1.000
_cell.length_b   1.000
_cell.length_c   1.000
_cell.angle_alpha   90.00
_cell.angle_beta   90.00
_cell.angle_gamma   90.00
#
_symmetry.space_group_name_H-M   'P 1'
#
loop_
_entity.id
_entity.type
_entity.pdbx_description
1 polymer ?
#
loop_
_entity_poly.entity_id
_entity_poly.type
_entity_poly.pdbx_seq_one_letter_code
_entity_poly.pdbx_strand_id
1 'polypeptide(L)' 'MELKDKLAEELENRGQWYRAARRWLAVMDNASGEREREAIARRREHCISMASNIPPGRDEATLQNAEPVQ' A
#
# COMPACT_ATOMS: atom_id res chain seq x y z
N MET A 1 -13.58 -18.65 -1.84
CA MET A 1 -12.14 -18.51 -2.10
C MET A 1 -11.70 -17.25 -1.37
N GLU A 2 -10.95 -17.41 -0.27
CA GLU A 2 -10.45 -16.27 0.49
C GLU A 2 -9.12 -15.83 -0.12
N LEU A 3 -9.04 -14.55 -0.48
CA LEU A 3 -7.82 -13.94 -0.97
C LEU A 3 -6.85 -13.74 0.20
N LYS A 4 -5.86 -14.64 0.34
CA LYS A 4 -4.90 -14.65 1.44
C LYS A 4 -3.47 -14.70 0.90
N ASP A 5 -2.76 -13.58 0.94
CA ASP A 5 -1.31 -13.53 0.77
C ASP A 5 -0.71 -13.00 2.07
N LYS A 6 -0.17 -13.91 2.88
CA LYS A 6 0.34 -13.58 4.22
C LYS A 6 1.37 -12.45 4.20
N LEU A 7 2.19 -12.40 3.15
CA LEU A 7 3.21 -11.36 3.00
C LEU A 7 2.57 -10.00 2.70
N ALA A 8 1.58 -9.94 1.81
CA ALA A 8 0.85 -8.70 1.54
C ALA A 8 0.14 -8.19 2.79
N GLU A 9 -0.53 -9.08 3.53
CA GLU A 9 -1.25 -8.76 4.77
C GLU A 9 -0.29 -8.28 5.88
N GLU A 10 0.90 -8.89 6.03
CA GLU A 10 1.92 -8.41 6.95
C GLU A 10 2.45 -7.02 6.57
N LEU A 11 2.62 -6.75 5.27
CA LEU A 11 3.08 -5.45 4.79
C LEU A 11 2.03 -4.37 5.05
N GLU A 12 0.74 -4.67 4.85
CA GLU A 12 -0.38 -3.79 5.22
C GLU A 12 -0.36 -3.50 6.73
N ASN A 13 -0.27 -4.53 7.56
CA ASN A 13 -0.29 -4.38 9.02
C ASN A 13 0.92 -3.60 9.56
N ARG A 14 2.07 -3.68 8.89
CA ARG A 14 3.27 -2.89 9.21
C ARG A 14 3.23 -1.47 8.64
N GLY A 15 2.18 -1.10 7.91
CA GLY A 15 2.06 0.20 7.24
C GLY A 15 3.04 0.40 6.07
N GLN A 16 3.62 -0.67 5.53
CA GLN A 16 4.52 -0.63 4.38
C GLN A 16 3.69 -0.61 3.08
N TRP A 17 2.85 0.40 2.94
CA TRP A 17 1.76 0.45 1.95
C TRP A 17 2.22 0.31 0.49
N TYR A 18 3.32 0.96 0.09
CA TYR A 18 3.87 0.79 -1.27
C TYR A 18 4.35 -0.64 -1.54
N ARG A 19 4.95 -1.30 -0.55
CA ARG A 19 5.40 -2.69 -0.67
C ARG A 19 4.21 -3.65 -0.71
N ALA A 20 3.21 -3.41 0.13
CA ALA A 20 1.94 -4.14 0.10
C ALA A 20 1.26 -4.04 -1.28
N ALA A 21 1.14 -2.83 -1.84
CA ALA A 21 0.54 -2.61 -3.16
C ALA A 21 1.27 -3.36 -4.28
N ARG A 22 2.61 -3.37 -4.26
CA ARG A 22 3.41 -4.15 -5.22
C ARG A 22 3.22 -5.65 -5.04
N ARG A 23 3.11 -6.13 -3.80
CA ARG A 23 2.85 -7.54 -3.51
C ARG A 23 1.47 -7.96 -4.01
N TRP A 24 0.44 -7.15 -3.77
CA TRP A 24 -0.90 -7.38 -4.30
C TRP A 24 -0.93 -7.44 -5.82
N LEU A 25 -0.15 -6.63 -6.53
CA LEU A 25 -0.03 -6.75 -7.99
C LEU A 25 0.48 -8.13 -8.42
N ALA A 26 1.54 -8.64 -7.78
CA ALA A 26 2.07 -9.97 -8.08
C ALA A 26 1.07 -11.11 -7.72
N VAL A 27 0.22 -10.91 -6.72
CA VAL A 27 -0.88 -11.84 -6.40
C VAL A 27 -1.95 -11.79 -7.50
N MET A 28 -2.25 -10.60 -8.04
CA MET A 28 -3.20 -10.40 -9.14
C MET A 28 -2.78 -11.14 -10.42
N ASP A 29 -1.48 -11.13 -10.74
CA ASP A 29 -0.94 -11.84 -11.90
C ASP A 29 -1.19 -13.36 -11.82
N ASN A 30 -1.30 -13.91 -10.61
CA ASN A 30 -1.57 -15.33 -10.36
C ASN A 30 -3.06 -15.63 -10.12
N ALA A 31 -3.94 -14.63 -10.14
CA ALA A 31 -5.35 -14.82 -9.85
C ALA A 31 -6.13 -15.33 -11.08
N SER A 32 -6.80 -16.46 -10.88
CA SER A 32 -7.51 -17.17 -11.95
C SER A 32 -8.95 -16.67 -12.16
N GLY A 33 -9.52 -15.93 -11.20
CA GLY A 33 -10.91 -15.49 -11.22
C GLY A 33 -11.07 -13.97 -11.25
N GLU A 34 -12.07 -13.49 -11.99
CA GLU A 34 -12.39 -12.06 -12.07
C GLU A 34 -12.75 -11.47 -10.69
N ARG A 35 -13.57 -12.19 -9.91
CA ARG A 35 -13.91 -11.80 -8.53
C ARG A 35 -12.69 -11.69 -7.61
N GLU A 36 -11.70 -12.55 -7.84
CA GLU A 36 -10.46 -12.55 -7.06
C GLU A 36 -9.57 -11.38 -7.46
N ARG A 37 -9.42 -11.13 -8.77
CA ARG A 37 -8.72 -9.94 -9.29
C ARG A 37 -9.36 -8.64 -8.81
N GLU A 38 -10.69 -8.56 -8.80
CA GLU A 38 -11.40 -7.37 -8.31
C GLU A 38 -11.13 -7.14 -6.82
N ALA A 39 -11.16 -8.19 -6.00
CA ALA A 39 -10.82 -8.10 -4.58
C ALA A 39 -9.37 -7.64 -4.37
N ILE A 40 -8.42 -8.15 -5.16
CA ILE A 40 -7.01 -7.74 -5.12
C ILE A 40 -6.87 -6.29 -5.56
N ALA A 41 -7.59 -5.87 -6.61
CA ALA A 41 -7.54 -4.50 -7.14
C ALA A 41 -7.99 -3.49 -6.08
N ARG A 42 -9.10 -3.76 -5.39
CA ARG A 42 -9.62 -2.90 -4.31
C ARG A 42 -8.63 -2.79 -3.13
N ARG A 43 -8.01 -3.90 -2.72
CA ARG A 43 -6.97 -3.89 -1.67
C ARG A 43 -5.72 -3.12 -2.09
N ARG A 44 -5.28 -3.31 -3.33
CA ARG A 44 -4.14 -2.58 -3.90
C ARG A 44 -4.41 -1.08 -3.96
N GLU A 45 -5.60 -0.67 -4.38
CA GLU A 45 -6.02 0.73 -4.40
C GLU A 45 -6.03 1.32 -2.98
N HIS A 46 -6.56 0.59 -2.00
CA HIS A 46 -6.50 0.99 -0.60
C HIS A 46 -5.06 1.20 -0.12
N CYS A 47 -4.14 0.28 -0.42
CA CYS A 47 -2.72 0.44 -0.10
C CYS A 47 -2.13 1.70 -0.74
N ILE A 48 -2.42 1.96 -2.02
CA ILE A 48 -1.91 3.16 -2.71
C ILE A 48 -2.46 4.43 -2.08
N SER A 49 -3.76 4.46 -1.75
CA SER A 49 -4.38 5.60 -1.07
C SER A 49 -3.74 5.84 0.30
N MET A 50 -3.49 4.79 1.08
CA MET A 50 -2.82 4.91 2.38
C MET A 50 -1.38 5.38 2.24
N ALA A 51 -0.67 4.91 1.22
CA ALA A 51 0.69 5.33 0.90
C ALA A 51 0.75 6.81 0.52
N SER A 52 -0.18 7.29 -0.31
CA SER A 52 -0.28 8.68 -0.75
C SER A 52 -0.76 9.63 0.35
N ASN A 53 -1.42 9.11 1.39
CA ASN A 53 -1.86 9.89 2.55
C ASN A 53 -0.83 9.93 3.68
N ILE A 54 0.36 9.33 3.48
CA ILE A 54 1.51 9.59 4.33
C ILE A 54 2.07 10.97 3.95
N PRO A 55 2.10 11.96 4.87
CA PRO A 55 2.73 13.24 4.58
C PRO A 55 4.20 13.02 4.20
N PRO A 56 4.72 13.74 3.18
CA PRO A 56 6.14 13.68 2.82
C PRO A 56 6.92 14.12 4.05
N GLY A 57 7.58 13.18 4.72
CA GLY A 57 8.15 13.44 6.05
C GLY A 57 8.27 12.20 6.95
N ARG A 58 7.56 11.09 6.66
CA ARG A 58 7.71 9.87 7.47
C ARG A 58 8.74 8.86 6.94
N ASP A 59 9.27 9.10 5.74
CA ASP A 59 10.56 8.57 5.28
C ASP A 59 11.69 9.62 5.36
N GLU A 60 11.41 10.80 5.89
CA GLU A 60 12.34 11.93 5.92
C GLU A 60 12.42 12.49 7.35
N ALA A 61 13.16 11.77 8.20
CA ALA A 61 14.04 12.52 9.08
C ALA A 61 14.93 13.36 8.15
N THR A 62 14.79 14.69 8.22
CA THR A 62 15.61 15.71 7.52
C THR A 62 15.00 16.29 6.22
N LEU A 63 14.11 17.29 6.32
CA LEU A 63 14.14 18.60 5.62
C LEU A 63 12.77 19.28 5.53
N GLN A 64 12.29 19.89 6.63
CA GLN A 64 11.50 21.13 6.49
C GLN A 64 11.57 21.97 7.77
N ASN A 65 12.73 22.58 8.01
CA ASN A 65 12.74 23.89 8.67
C ASN A 65 12.16 24.88 7.64
N ALA A 66 10.83 24.98 7.55
CA ALA A 66 10.20 26.15 6.97
C ALA A 66 9.89 27.10 8.12
N GLU A 67 10.65 28.19 8.14
CA GLU A 67 10.57 29.24 9.15
C GLU A 67 9.15 29.85 9.24
N PRO A 68 8.75 30.38 10.41
CA PRO A 68 7.50 31.09 10.54
C PRO A 68 7.54 32.39 9.74
N VAL A 69 6.73 32.49 8.69
CA VAL A 69 6.45 33.78 8.05
C VAL A 69 5.65 34.63 9.04
N GLN A 70 6.17 35.83 9.28
CA GLN A 70 5.66 36.85 10.20
C GLN A 70 4.23 37.30 9.88
#